data_AF-A0A3B7L216-F1
#
_entry.id   AF-A0A3B7L216-F1
#
_cell.length_a   1.000
_cell.length_b   1.000
_cell.length_c   1.000
_cell.angle_alpha   90.00
_cell.angle_beta   90.00
_cell.angle_gamma   90.00
#
_symmetry.space_group_name_H-M   'P 1'
#
loop_
_entity.id
_entity.type
_entity.pdbx_description
1 polymer ?
#
loop_
_entity_poly.entity_id
_entity_poly.type
_entity_poly.pdbx_seq_one_letter_code
_entity_poly.pdbx_strand_id
1 'polypeptide(L)'
;MTQLGPVMLDLEGTALTAEERRLLARPEVGGVILFARNTESAEQVCALSRAIRAVRPELLLAIDQEGGRVQRLRQGVTRLPAMARLGAGFREHPEVSRRLCQDAGWLLGMEMAACGLDLSFAPVLDVDDGTSLVIGDRSFSADPEVVAALAGAFVDGLHEAGMVAVGKHFPGHGGVAADSHHELPVDPRPLEALRERDLVPFTRLAGRLDGVMPAHVVYSAFDPRPAGFSPAWLGMLRQSLGFKGVIFSDDLSMAGAASAGSPAERALAALDAGCDMLLVCNDRTAALEVIEACRERPGASRLTRLRYARARPALASLTALSRWRRVHAHLEALA
;
A
#
# COMPACT_ATOMS: atom_id res chain seq x y z
N MET A 1 -16.75 11.72 -15.72
CA MET A 1 -15.56 10.91 -15.35
C MET A 1 -16.04 9.48 -15.25
N THR A 2 -15.40 8.53 -15.93
CA THR A 2 -15.74 7.10 -15.79
C THR A 2 -15.42 6.65 -14.37
N GLN A 3 -16.38 5.99 -13.73
CA GLN A 3 -16.24 5.44 -12.39
C GLN A 3 -15.26 4.26 -12.44
N LEU A 4 -14.26 4.24 -11.57
CA LEU A 4 -13.36 3.10 -11.45
C LEU A 4 -14.10 1.93 -10.83
N GLY A 5 -13.86 0.72 -11.34
CA GLY A 5 -14.36 -0.50 -10.70
C GLY A 5 -13.60 -0.81 -9.40
N PRO A 6 -14.14 -1.72 -8.57
CA PRO A 6 -13.55 -2.03 -7.27
C PRO A 6 -12.36 -2.97 -7.35
N VAL A 7 -12.03 -3.58 -8.50
CA VAL A 7 -11.00 -4.63 -8.55
C VAL A 7 -9.64 -4.05 -8.96
N MET A 8 -8.62 -4.34 -8.14
CA MET A 8 -7.20 -4.18 -8.48
C MET A 8 -6.55 -5.56 -8.64
N LEU A 9 -5.92 -5.80 -9.78
CA LEU A 9 -5.29 -7.07 -10.12
C LEU A 9 -3.85 -6.85 -10.61
N ASP A 10 -3.11 -7.93 -10.84
CA ASP A 10 -1.76 -7.86 -11.35
C ASP A 10 -1.61 -8.41 -12.78
N LEU A 11 -0.39 -8.32 -13.28
CA LEU A 11 0.02 -8.77 -14.62
C LEU A 11 0.97 -9.97 -14.51
N GLU A 12 1.06 -10.73 -15.59
CA GLU A 12 1.90 -11.93 -15.66
C GLU A 12 3.37 -11.58 -15.88
N GLY A 13 3.67 -10.57 -16.69
CA GLY A 13 5.04 -10.21 -17.07
C GLY A 13 5.28 -8.71 -17.24
N THR A 14 6.28 -8.37 -18.05
CA THR A 14 6.80 -7.00 -18.21
C THR A 14 6.18 -6.24 -19.39
N ALA A 15 5.25 -6.88 -20.11
CA ALA A 15 4.48 -6.29 -21.20
C ALA A 15 3.07 -6.87 -21.22
N LEU A 16 2.10 -6.08 -21.69
CA LEU A 16 0.71 -6.53 -21.80
C LEU A 16 0.50 -7.54 -22.91
N THR A 17 -0.09 -8.67 -22.57
CA THR A 17 -0.62 -9.63 -23.53
C THR A 17 -1.94 -9.14 -24.15
N ALA A 18 -2.40 -9.78 -25.23
CA ALA A 18 -3.70 -9.47 -25.82
C ALA A 18 -4.88 -9.79 -24.86
N GLU A 19 -4.71 -10.81 -24.02
CA GLU A 19 -5.69 -11.19 -23.02
C GLU A 19 -5.78 -10.17 -21.90
N GLU A 20 -4.64 -9.72 -21.36
CA GLU A 20 -4.59 -8.67 -20.35
C GLU A 20 -5.19 -7.36 -20.87
N ARG A 21 -4.99 -7.01 -22.15
CA ARG A 21 -5.65 -5.83 -22.75
C ARG A 21 -7.17 -5.93 -22.70
N ARG A 22 -7.74 -7.11 -23.01
CA ARG A 22 -9.20 -7.33 -22.91
C ARG A 22 -9.68 -7.29 -21.48
N LEU A 23 -8.91 -7.89 -20.57
CA LEU A 23 -9.21 -7.90 -19.15
C LEU A 23 -9.21 -6.49 -18.56
N LEU A 24 -8.18 -5.69 -18.82
CA LEU A 24 -8.07 -4.33 -18.30
C LEU A 24 -9.19 -3.42 -18.82
N ALA A 25 -9.75 -3.70 -20.01
CA ALA A 25 -10.89 -2.96 -20.56
C ALA A 25 -12.22 -3.18 -19.79
N ARG A 26 -12.30 -4.21 -18.93
CA ARG A 26 -13.49 -4.52 -18.12
C ARG A 26 -13.77 -3.41 -17.09
N PRO A 27 -14.99 -2.86 -17.00
CA PRO A 27 -15.30 -1.73 -16.11
C PRO A 27 -15.09 -2.02 -14.63
N GLU A 28 -15.17 -3.29 -14.22
CA GLU A 28 -14.96 -3.75 -12.84
C GLU A 28 -13.49 -3.63 -12.41
N VAL A 29 -12.56 -3.59 -13.37
CA VAL A 29 -11.14 -3.33 -13.11
C VAL A 29 -10.96 -1.83 -12.88
N GLY A 30 -10.51 -1.46 -11.68
CA GLY A 30 -10.18 -0.08 -11.31
C GLY A 30 -8.68 0.18 -11.17
N GLY A 31 -7.87 -0.88 -11.03
CA GLY A 31 -6.43 -0.70 -10.90
C GLY A 31 -5.60 -1.91 -11.28
N VAL A 32 -4.30 -1.64 -11.43
CA VAL A 32 -3.25 -2.63 -11.66
C VAL A 32 -2.16 -2.43 -10.61
N ILE A 33 -1.80 -3.48 -9.89
CA ILE A 33 -0.63 -3.50 -9.00
C ILE A 33 0.53 -4.21 -9.71
N LEU A 34 1.73 -3.61 -9.65
CA LEU A 34 2.95 -4.18 -10.20
C LEU A 34 3.79 -4.85 -9.11
N PHE A 35 4.26 -6.06 -9.42
CA PHE A 35 5.22 -6.82 -8.62
C PHE A 35 6.60 -6.84 -9.29
N ALA A 36 7.60 -7.42 -8.61
CA ALA A 36 8.97 -7.51 -9.12
C ALA A 36 9.06 -8.21 -10.49
N ARG A 37 8.19 -9.19 -10.75
CA ARG A 37 8.10 -9.88 -12.06
C ARG A 37 7.62 -8.99 -13.21
N ASN A 38 7.04 -7.82 -12.91
CA ASN A 38 6.55 -6.86 -13.90
C ASN A 38 7.56 -5.72 -14.15
N THR A 39 8.65 -5.67 -13.39
CA THR A 39 9.59 -4.55 -13.34
C THR A 39 11.01 -4.99 -13.71
N GLU A 40 11.48 -4.57 -14.88
CA GLU A 40 12.88 -4.75 -15.31
C GLU A 40 13.71 -3.49 -15.04
N SER A 41 13.21 -2.34 -15.49
CA SER A 41 13.83 -1.02 -15.27
C SER A 41 12.77 0.09 -15.24
N ALA A 42 13.15 1.27 -14.75
CA ALA A 42 12.27 2.43 -14.73
C ALA A 42 11.73 2.79 -16.13
N GLU A 43 12.55 2.67 -17.18
CA GLU A 43 12.16 2.92 -18.57
C GLU A 43 11.14 1.88 -19.07
N GLN A 44 11.35 0.60 -18.73
CA GLN A 44 10.39 -0.46 -19.07
C GLN A 44 9.06 -0.23 -18.34
N VAL A 45 9.08 0.13 -17.05
CA VAL A 45 7.86 0.45 -16.30
C VAL A 45 7.15 1.68 -16.87
N CYS A 46 7.88 2.72 -17.32
CA CYS A 46 7.29 3.85 -18.05
C CYS A 46 6.54 3.38 -19.31
N ALA A 47 7.11 2.43 -20.06
CA ALA A 47 6.48 1.88 -21.26
C ALA A 47 5.25 1.03 -20.92
N LEU A 48 5.33 0.19 -19.89
CA LEU A 48 4.22 -0.63 -19.40
C LEU A 48 3.05 0.25 -18.90
N SER A 49 3.34 1.27 -18.08
CA SER A 49 2.35 2.25 -17.61
C SER A 49 1.63 2.94 -18.77
N ARG A 50 2.36 3.34 -19.82
CA ARG A 50 1.75 3.91 -21.04
C ARG A 50 0.88 2.90 -21.76
N ALA A 51 1.32 1.65 -21.89
CA ALA A 51 0.55 0.58 -22.54
C ALA A 51 -0.76 0.28 -21.80
N ILE A 52 -0.76 0.28 -20.47
CA ILE A 52 -1.97 0.12 -19.65
C ILE A 52 -2.92 1.30 -19.84
N ARG A 53 -2.42 2.54 -19.76
CA ARG A 53 -3.25 3.74 -19.94
C ARG A 53 -3.77 3.91 -21.37
N ALA A 54 -3.11 3.35 -22.37
CA ALA A 54 -3.62 3.29 -23.73
C ALA A 54 -4.85 2.37 -23.86
N VAL A 55 -4.98 1.36 -22.99
CA VAL A 55 -6.21 0.55 -22.88
C VAL A 55 -7.29 1.36 -22.14
N ARG A 56 -6.97 1.83 -20.92
CA ARG A 56 -7.87 2.65 -20.10
C ARG A 56 -7.11 3.72 -19.30
N PRO A 57 -7.24 5.02 -19.67
CA PRO A 57 -6.46 6.10 -19.07
C PRO A 57 -6.68 6.31 -17.57
N GLU A 58 -7.86 5.97 -17.07
CA GLU A 58 -8.30 6.21 -15.70
C GLU A 58 -7.75 5.21 -14.68
N LEU A 59 -7.30 4.02 -15.10
CA LEU A 59 -6.84 2.96 -14.20
C LEU A 59 -5.77 3.47 -13.22
N LEU A 60 -5.93 3.07 -11.96
CA LEU A 60 -4.94 3.30 -10.92
C LEU A 60 -3.78 2.33 -11.10
N LEU A 61 -2.55 2.84 -11.17
CA LEU A 61 -1.35 2.03 -11.24
C LEU A 61 -0.62 2.07 -9.90
N ALA A 62 -0.48 0.93 -9.26
CA ALA A 62 0.11 0.80 -7.93
C ALA A 62 1.37 -0.08 -7.96
N ILE A 63 2.21 0.08 -6.94
CA ILE A 63 3.37 -0.76 -6.68
C ILE A 63 3.58 -0.88 -5.17
N ASP A 64 4.31 -1.89 -4.75
CA ASP A 64 4.72 -2.07 -3.36
C ASP A 64 6.19 -1.68 -3.17
N GLN A 65 6.46 -0.37 -3.07
CA GLN A 65 7.81 0.20 -3.06
C GLN A 65 8.09 0.87 -1.71
N GLU A 66 8.55 0.07 -0.75
CA GLU A 66 8.81 0.45 0.64
C GLU A 66 10.31 0.54 0.98
N GLY A 67 11.20 0.22 0.04
CA GLY A 67 12.63 0.10 0.31
C GLY A 67 13.03 -1.20 0.99
N GLY A 68 14.33 -1.33 1.28
CA GLY A 68 14.91 -2.55 1.84
C GLY A 68 14.55 -3.79 1.03
N ARG A 69 13.99 -4.79 1.71
CA ARG A 69 13.56 -6.05 1.08
C ARG A 69 12.27 -5.91 0.26
N VAL A 70 11.40 -4.94 0.55
CA VAL A 70 10.14 -4.70 -0.17
C VAL A 70 10.32 -3.52 -1.14
N GLN A 71 11.12 -3.78 -2.16
CA GLN A 71 11.36 -2.85 -3.27
C GLN A 71 11.27 -3.63 -4.58
N ARG A 72 10.17 -3.44 -5.32
CA ARG A 72 9.90 -4.20 -6.56
C ARG A 72 10.71 -3.64 -7.73
N LEU A 73 10.69 -2.32 -7.91
CA LEU A 73 11.50 -1.66 -8.94
C LEU A 73 12.87 -1.28 -8.37
N ARG A 74 13.94 -1.82 -8.96
CA ARG A 74 15.33 -1.61 -8.50
C ARG A 74 16.22 -0.89 -9.50
N GLN A 75 16.09 -1.18 -10.80
CA GLN A 75 16.93 -0.52 -11.81
C GLN A 75 16.30 0.79 -12.29
N GLY A 76 17.13 1.85 -12.38
CA GLY A 76 16.71 3.17 -12.85
C GLY A 76 15.97 4.03 -11.81
N VAL A 77 15.96 3.60 -10.54
CA VAL A 77 15.40 4.31 -9.39
C VAL A 77 16.35 4.21 -8.20
N THR A 78 16.10 4.99 -7.15
CA THR A 78 16.90 4.94 -5.93
C THR A 78 16.70 3.60 -5.19
N ARG A 79 17.78 3.00 -4.71
CA ARG A 79 17.76 1.94 -3.70
C ARG A 79 17.37 2.57 -2.36
N LEU A 80 16.13 2.36 -1.96
CA LEU A 80 15.64 2.91 -0.70
C LEU A 80 16.10 1.99 0.45
N PRO A 81 16.62 2.55 1.56
CA PRO A 81 16.94 1.75 2.73
C PRO A 81 15.65 1.22 3.39
N ALA A 82 15.78 0.22 4.25
CA ALA A 82 14.66 -0.24 5.08
C ALA A 82 14.19 0.89 6.01
N MET A 83 12.90 0.94 6.34
CA MET A 83 12.34 2.02 7.17
C MET A 83 12.96 2.06 8.57
N ALA A 84 13.34 0.91 9.14
CA ALA A 84 14.08 0.84 10.39
C ALA A 84 15.43 1.60 10.33
N ARG A 85 16.10 1.62 9.17
CA ARG A 85 17.35 2.39 8.97
C ARG A 85 17.10 3.88 8.93
N LEU A 86 15.97 4.32 8.37
CA LEU A 86 15.57 5.73 8.40
C LEU A 86 15.25 6.20 9.83
N GLY A 87 14.70 5.31 10.67
CA GLY A 87 14.36 5.61 12.05
C GLY A 87 15.48 5.45 13.08
N ALA A 88 16.61 4.84 12.71
CA ALA A 88 17.66 4.45 13.65
C ALA A 88 18.25 5.62 14.47
N GLY A 89 18.33 6.82 13.90
CA GLY A 89 18.89 8.01 14.56
C GLY A 89 17.86 8.91 15.27
N PHE A 90 16.62 8.46 15.42
CA PHE A 90 15.54 9.34 15.90
C PHE A 90 15.73 9.80 17.35
N ARG A 91 16.28 8.94 18.22
CA ARG A 91 16.45 9.27 19.66
C ARG A 91 17.47 10.38 19.85
N GLU A 92 18.55 10.36 19.09
CA GLU A 92 19.64 11.33 19.16
C GLU A 92 19.33 12.59 18.33
N HIS A 93 18.70 12.41 17.16
CA HIS A 93 18.48 13.46 16.18
C HIS A 93 17.07 13.39 15.55
N PRO A 94 16.01 13.73 16.32
CA PRO A 94 14.63 13.56 15.87
C PRO A 94 14.29 14.37 14.62
N GLU A 95 14.71 15.64 14.56
CA GLU A 95 14.43 16.51 13.41
C GLU A 95 15.18 16.08 12.14
N VAL A 96 16.40 15.57 12.28
CA VAL A 96 17.18 15.03 11.16
C VAL A 96 16.50 13.79 10.59
N SER A 97 16.07 12.88 11.47
CA SER A 97 15.38 11.64 11.08
C SER A 97 14.01 11.91 10.45
N ARG A 98 13.24 12.86 10.97
CA ARG A 98 11.99 13.33 10.35
C ARG A 98 12.23 13.88 8.96
N ARG A 99 13.21 14.77 8.80
CA ARG A 99 13.54 15.35 7.49
C ARG A 99 13.99 14.29 6.50
N LEU A 100 14.79 13.32 6.94
CA LEU A 100 15.20 12.19 6.11
C LEU A 100 14.00 11.35 5.65
N CYS A 101 13.04 11.07 6.52
CA CYS A 101 11.81 10.36 6.17
C CYS A 101 10.94 11.17 5.18
N GLN A 102 10.82 12.48 5.39
CA GLN A 102 10.12 13.35 4.45
C GLN A 102 10.79 13.39 3.08
N ASP A 103 12.11 13.50 3.03
CA ASP A 103 12.88 13.46 1.78
C ASP A 103 12.75 12.09 1.08
N ALA A 104 12.74 10.98 1.84
CA ALA A 104 12.53 9.64 1.31
C ALA A 104 11.12 9.48 0.71
N GLY A 105 10.07 9.93 1.41
CA GLY A 105 8.71 9.92 0.89
C GLY A 105 8.56 10.77 -0.37
N TRP A 106 9.17 11.96 -0.39
CA TRP A 106 9.17 12.84 -1.55
C TRP A 106 9.88 12.20 -2.75
N LEU A 107 11.08 11.64 -2.54
CA LEU A 107 11.84 11.00 -3.60
C LEU A 107 11.08 9.80 -4.18
N LEU A 108 10.53 8.94 -3.32
CA LEU A 108 9.71 7.79 -3.72
C LEU A 108 8.54 8.26 -4.59
N GLY A 109 7.79 9.26 -4.12
CA GLY A 109 6.65 9.80 -4.85
C GLY A 109 7.03 10.35 -6.23
N MET A 110 8.15 11.07 -6.32
CA MET A 110 8.66 11.62 -7.58
C MET A 110 9.09 10.54 -8.57
N GLU A 111 9.84 9.52 -8.12
CA GLU A 111 10.32 8.43 -8.97
C GLU A 111 9.18 7.54 -9.48
N MET A 112 8.27 7.14 -8.59
CA MET A 112 7.12 6.32 -8.97
C MET A 112 6.18 7.11 -9.90
N ALA A 113 6.00 8.41 -9.65
CA ALA A 113 5.21 9.25 -10.55
C ALA A 113 5.85 9.37 -11.94
N ALA A 114 7.18 9.47 -12.02
CA ALA A 114 7.93 9.49 -13.28
C ALA A 114 7.79 8.17 -14.06
N CYS A 115 7.69 7.05 -13.35
CA CYS A 115 7.42 5.72 -13.91
C CYS A 115 5.96 5.53 -14.39
N GLY A 116 5.09 6.52 -14.16
CA GLY A 116 3.68 6.48 -14.56
C GLY A 116 2.72 5.93 -13.50
N LEU A 117 3.20 5.63 -12.28
CA LEU A 117 2.45 5.03 -11.19
C LEU A 117 1.70 6.07 -10.36
N ASP A 118 0.46 5.77 -9.96
CA ASP A 118 -0.38 6.66 -9.15
C ASP A 118 -0.05 6.61 -7.66
N LEU A 119 0.29 5.43 -7.15
CA LEU A 119 0.60 5.23 -5.74
C LEU A 119 1.65 4.14 -5.52
N SER A 120 2.32 4.23 -4.38
CA SER A 120 2.99 3.11 -3.73
C SER A 120 2.20 2.76 -2.47
N PHE A 121 2.10 1.47 -2.13
CA PHE A 121 1.52 1.03 -0.86
C PHE A 121 2.46 1.32 0.31
N ALA A 122 2.58 2.59 0.68
CA ALA A 122 3.44 3.10 1.75
C ALA A 122 2.79 4.32 2.43
N PRO A 123 3.09 4.59 3.71
CA PRO A 123 4.07 3.90 4.56
C PRO A 123 3.52 2.68 5.32
N VAL A 124 4.44 1.82 5.78
CA VAL A 124 4.16 0.85 6.85
C VAL A 124 4.01 1.60 8.17
N LEU A 125 2.95 1.27 8.92
CA LEU A 125 2.56 1.84 10.19
C LEU A 125 2.59 0.82 11.33
N ASP A 126 2.95 -0.42 11.03
CA ASP A 126 3.09 -1.49 12.03
C ASP A 126 4.19 -1.17 13.04
N VAL A 127 3.94 -1.46 14.32
CA VAL A 127 4.88 -1.26 15.42
C VAL A 127 5.48 -2.61 15.80
N ASP A 128 6.73 -2.82 15.41
CA ASP A 128 7.41 -4.11 15.58
C ASP A 128 8.68 -3.98 16.43
N ASP A 129 8.77 -4.84 17.44
CA ASP A 129 9.91 -5.02 18.35
C ASP A 129 10.78 -6.22 17.98
N GLY A 130 10.56 -6.81 16.80
CA GLY A 130 11.21 -8.02 16.30
C GLY A 130 10.36 -9.28 16.51
N THR A 131 9.11 -9.12 16.95
CA THR A 131 8.16 -10.23 17.11
C THR A 131 7.68 -10.74 15.76
N SER A 132 7.41 -9.86 14.80
CA SER A 132 6.81 -10.24 13.52
C SER A 132 7.83 -10.75 12.52
N LEU A 133 7.57 -11.91 11.93
CA LEU A 133 8.37 -12.42 10.80
C LEU A 133 8.10 -11.65 9.49
N VAL A 134 6.95 -10.97 9.41
CA VAL A 134 6.46 -10.29 8.19
C VAL A 134 6.80 -8.81 8.16
N ILE A 135 6.89 -8.14 9.31
CA ILE A 135 7.20 -6.71 9.39
C ILE A 135 8.70 -6.47 9.51
N GLY A 136 9.32 -6.81 10.64
CA GLY A 136 10.75 -6.66 10.89
C GLY A 136 11.26 -5.26 10.55
N ASP A 137 12.26 -5.18 9.68
CA ASP A 137 12.92 -3.95 9.24
C ASP A 137 12.05 -3.00 8.40
N ARG A 138 10.82 -3.42 8.04
CA ARG A 138 9.80 -2.57 7.40
C ARG A 138 9.16 -1.58 8.38
N SER A 139 9.18 -1.89 9.69
CA SER A 139 8.76 -0.92 10.70
C SER A 139 9.81 0.18 10.85
N PHE A 140 9.36 1.41 11.09
CA PHE A 140 10.25 2.52 11.44
C PHE A 140 10.87 2.36 12.84
N SER A 141 10.16 1.73 13.78
CA SER A 141 10.57 1.60 15.18
C SER A 141 9.72 0.58 15.96
N ALA A 142 10.21 0.20 17.13
CA ALA A 142 9.43 -0.51 18.14
C ALA A 142 8.59 0.44 19.02
N ASP A 143 8.85 1.74 18.97
CA ASP A 143 8.09 2.75 19.71
C ASP A 143 6.95 3.32 18.85
N PRO A 144 5.69 3.20 19.29
CA PRO A 144 4.52 3.63 18.51
C PRO A 144 4.50 5.13 18.18
N GLU A 145 4.98 5.99 19.07
CA GLU A 145 5.00 7.44 18.81
C GLU A 145 6.14 7.81 17.85
N VAL A 146 7.25 7.04 17.87
CA VAL A 146 8.33 7.17 16.88
C VAL A 146 7.83 6.75 15.50
N VAL A 147 7.11 5.63 15.38
CA VAL A 147 6.48 5.21 14.11
C VAL A 147 5.54 6.29 13.61
N ALA A 148 4.65 6.82 14.46
CA ALA A 148 3.72 7.88 14.08
C ALA A 148 4.44 9.15 13.58
N ALA A 149 5.53 9.57 14.25
CA ALA A 149 6.29 10.75 13.88
C ALA A 149 7.04 10.59 12.55
N LEU A 150 7.73 9.46 12.36
CA LEU A 150 8.54 9.22 11.17
C LEU A 150 7.68 8.89 9.95
N ALA A 151 6.68 8.03 10.11
CA ALA A 151 5.73 7.74 9.03
C ALA A 151 4.92 8.98 8.68
N GLY A 152 4.56 9.83 9.65
CA GLY A 152 3.94 11.12 9.39
C GLY A 152 4.80 12.02 8.49
N ALA A 153 6.10 12.14 8.77
CA ALA A 153 7.02 12.89 7.92
C ALA A 153 7.12 12.26 6.51
N PHE A 154 7.12 10.93 6.41
CA PHE A 154 7.09 10.22 5.12
C PHE A 154 5.81 10.53 4.31
N VAL A 155 4.65 10.56 4.98
CA VAL A 155 3.36 10.99 4.38
C VAL A 155 3.45 12.41 3.83
N ASP A 156 4.03 13.35 4.60
CA ASP A 156 4.23 14.72 4.11
C ASP A 156 5.10 14.76 2.85
N GLY A 157 6.13 13.91 2.78
CA GLY A 157 6.97 13.74 1.60
C GLY A 157 6.19 13.27 0.37
N LEU A 158 5.39 12.20 0.52
CA LEU A 158 4.54 11.68 -0.55
C LEU A 158 3.57 12.75 -1.07
N HIS A 159 2.88 13.43 -0.16
CA HIS A 159 1.96 14.53 -0.48
C HIS A 159 2.68 15.70 -1.15
N GLU A 160 3.88 16.05 -0.68
CA GLU A 160 4.72 17.06 -1.30
C GLU A 160 5.10 16.69 -2.74
N ALA A 161 5.33 15.40 -3.02
CA ALA A 161 5.54 14.91 -4.38
C ALA A 161 4.24 14.86 -5.20
N GLY A 162 3.06 14.94 -4.57
CA GLY A 162 1.74 14.82 -5.20
C GLY A 162 1.21 13.38 -5.28
N MET A 163 1.86 12.44 -4.58
CA MET A 163 1.44 11.06 -4.45
C MET A 163 0.64 10.86 -3.17
N VAL A 164 -0.35 9.99 -3.22
CA VAL A 164 -1.16 9.62 -2.05
C VAL A 164 -0.39 8.73 -1.07
N ALA A 165 -0.80 8.74 0.19
CA ALA A 165 -0.26 7.87 1.23
C ALA A 165 -1.25 6.76 1.63
N VAL A 166 -0.77 5.51 1.64
CA VAL A 166 -1.55 4.33 2.01
C VAL A 166 -0.93 3.64 3.22
N GLY A 167 -1.55 3.82 4.39
CA GLY A 167 -1.06 3.24 5.64
C GLY A 167 -1.41 1.75 5.76
N LYS A 168 -0.47 0.93 6.20
CA LYS A 168 -0.68 -0.52 6.38
C LYS A 168 0.15 -1.11 7.54
N HIS A 169 -0.30 -2.17 8.22
CA HIS A 169 -1.51 -2.95 7.98
C HIS A 169 -2.50 -2.76 9.15
N PHE A 170 -3.62 -2.06 8.95
CA PHE A 170 -4.54 -1.70 10.04
C PHE A 170 -5.23 -2.93 10.66
N PRO A 171 -5.37 -3.03 12.00
CA PRO A 171 -4.96 -2.12 13.07
C PRO A 171 -3.52 -2.29 13.58
N GLY A 172 -2.75 -3.20 13.00
CA GLY A 172 -1.31 -3.38 13.22
C GLY A 172 -0.92 -4.86 13.24
N HIS A 173 0.05 -5.25 12.42
CA HIS A 173 0.54 -6.63 12.27
C HIS A 173 1.78 -6.92 13.13
N GLY A 174 2.46 -5.89 13.66
CA GLY A 174 3.75 -6.02 14.35
C GLY A 174 3.73 -6.88 15.61
N GLY A 175 2.58 -7.04 16.27
CA GLY A 175 2.44 -7.87 17.47
C GLY A 175 2.25 -9.37 17.24
N VAL A 176 2.22 -9.85 15.99
CA VAL A 176 2.02 -11.27 15.67
C VAL A 176 3.21 -11.85 14.93
N ALA A 177 3.69 -13.01 15.41
CA ALA A 177 4.83 -13.72 14.84
C ALA A 177 4.48 -14.48 13.56
N ALA A 178 3.31 -15.10 13.51
CA ALA A 178 2.85 -15.92 12.39
C ALA A 178 2.79 -15.14 11.07
N ASP A 179 3.13 -15.82 9.97
CA ASP A 179 3.15 -15.24 8.63
C ASP A 179 1.79 -15.42 7.94
N SER A 180 1.13 -14.30 7.63
CA SER A 180 -0.17 -14.27 6.95
C SER A 180 -0.15 -14.87 5.54
N HIS A 181 1.02 -15.07 4.93
CA HIS A 181 1.17 -15.75 3.65
C HIS A 181 0.94 -17.27 3.75
N HIS A 182 1.07 -17.86 4.95
CA HIS A 182 1.02 -19.31 5.15
C HIS A 182 -0.13 -19.78 6.03
N GLU A 183 -0.50 -18.99 7.04
CA GLU A 183 -1.60 -19.29 7.95
C GLU A 183 -2.35 -18.00 8.33
N LEU A 184 -3.53 -18.12 8.94
CA LEU A 184 -4.26 -16.95 9.44
C LEU A 184 -3.74 -16.60 10.85
N PRO A 185 -2.98 -15.50 11.02
CA PRO A 185 -2.45 -15.10 12.32
C PRO A 185 -3.57 -14.64 13.24
N VAL A 186 -3.44 -14.95 14.53
CA VAL A 186 -4.40 -14.54 15.57
C VAL A 186 -3.66 -13.73 16.63
N ASP A 187 -4.13 -12.51 16.87
CA ASP A 187 -3.70 -11.66 17.99
C ASP A 187 -4.75 -11.73 19.11
N PRO A 188 -4.43 -12.33 20.27
CA PRO A 188 -5.37 -12.46 21.38
C PRO A 188 -5.41 -11.23 22.31
N ARG A 189 -4.57 -10.21 22.06
CA ARG A 189 -4.47 -9.06 22.96
C ARG A 189 -5.80 -8.28 23.03
N PRO A 190 -6.18 -7.74 24.20
CA PRO A 190 -7.36 -6.90 24.32
C PRO A 190 -7.22 -5.60 23.54
N LEU A 191 -8.34 -5.01 23.13
CA LEU A 191 -8.37 -3.78 22.34
C LEU A 191 -7.61 -2.62 23.01
N GLU A 192 -7.64 -2.53 24.34
CA GLU A 192 -6.92 -1.52 25.11
C GLU A 192 -5.41 -1.61 24.87
N ALA A 193 -4.84 -2.81 24.83
CA ALA A 193 -3.43 -3.01 24.54
C ALA A 193 -3.09 -2.61 23.08
N LEU A 194 -3.98 -2.89 22.13
CA LEU A 194 -3.82 -2.46 20.75
C LEU A 194 -3.89 -0.92 20.64
N ARG A 195 -4.79 -0.27 21.39
CA ARG A 195 -4.93 1.20 21.44
C ARG A 195 -3.68 1.90 21.96
N GLU A 196 -2.98 1.30 22.90
CA GLU A 196 -1.78 1.86 23.52
C GLU A 196 -0.51 1.65 22.67
N ARG A 197 -0.55 0.73 21.69
CA ARG A 197 0.61 0.37 20.86
C ARG A 197 0.30 0.43 19.37
N ASP A 198 -0.32 -0.61 18.83
CA ASP A 198 -0.44 -0.86 17.40
C ASP A 198 -1.34 0.16 16.67
N LEU A 199 -2.40 0.62 17.33
CA LEU A 199 -3.34 1.61 16.79
C LEU A 199 -2.83 3.06 16.90
N VAL A 200 -1.75 3.32 17.64
CA VAL A 200 -1.26 4.69 17.86
C VAL A 200 -0.89 5.36 16.53
N PRO A 201 -0.08 4.76 15.63
CA PRO A 201 0.22 5.38 14.33
C PRO A 201 -1.03 5.65 13.48
N PHE A 202 -1.96 4.69 13.43
CA PHE A 202 -3.21 4.86 12.68
C PHE A 202 -4.08 5.97 13.26
N THR A 203 -4.19 6.07 14.59
CA THR A 203 -4.95 7.13 15.28
C THR A 203 -4.35 8.50 14.99
N ARG A 204 -3.02 8.62 15.03
CA ARG A 204 -2.30 9.88 14.77
C ARG A 204 -2.38 10.32 13.31
N LEU A 205 -2.46 9.36 12.37
CA LEU A 205 -2.34 9.63 10.94
C LEU A 205 -3.65 9.47 10.15
N ALA A 206 -4.75 9.00 10.75
CA ALA A 206 -6.02 8.77 10.04
C ALA A 206 -6.53 10.00 9.26
N GLY A 207 -6.34 11.21 9.80
CA GLY A 207 -6.73 12.45 9.12
C GLY A 207 -5.81 12.87 7.96
N ARG A 208 -4.67 12.20 7.79
CA ARG A 208 -3.61 12.50 6.81
C ARG A 208 -3.44 11.39 5.76
N LEU A 209 -3.96 10.19 6.01
CA LEU A 209 -3.88 9.10 5.04
C LEU A 209 -4.97 9.21 3.97
N ASP A 210 -4.62 8.89 2.73
CA ASP A 210 -5.55 8.83 1.61
C ASP A 210 -6.11 7.42 1.40
N GLY A 211 -5.33 6.42 1.81
CA GLY A 211 -5.68 5.00 1.79
C GLY A 211 -5.27 4.29 3.08
N VAL A 212 -5.95 3.20 3.41
CA VAL A 212 -5.54 2.24 4.43
C VAL A 212 -5.72 0.83 3.89
N MET A 213 -4.76 -0.04 4.16
CA MET A 213 -4.87 -1.47 3.94
C MET A 213 -4.93 -2.19 5.30
N PRO A 214 -5.96 -3.00 5.57
CA PRO A 214 -6.09 -3.76 6.80
C PRO A 214 -5.17 -4.99 6.79
N ALA A 215 -4.85 -5.51 7.97
CA ALA A 215 -4.09 -6.74 8.12
C ALA A 215 -5.00 -7.97 7.93
N HIS A 216 -4.47 -9.02 7.28
CA HIS A 216 -5.04 -10.37 7.35
C HIS A 216 -4.71 -11.03 8.69
N VAL A 217 -5.19 -10.45 9.79
CA VAL A 217 -5.00 -10.93 11.17
C VAL A 217 -6.34 -10.91 11.91
N VAL A 218 -6.64 -11.98 12.65
CA VAL A 218 -7.80 -12.03 13.56
C VAL A 218 -7.41 -11.47 14.92
N TYR A 219 -8.12 -10.45 15.39
CA TYR A 219 -7.92 -9.88 16.72
C TYR A 219 -9.03 -10.41 17.64
N SER A 220 -8.83 -11.62 18.16
CA SER A 220 -9.91 -12.47 18.68
C SER A 220 -10.62 -11.92 19.91
N ALA A 221 -9.98 -10.99 20.65
CA ALA A 221 -10.59 -10.29 21.77
C ALA A 221 -11.59 -9.19 21.34
N PHE A 222 -11.58 -8.77 20.07
CA PHE A 222 -12.45 -7.72 19.54
C PHE A 222 -13.42 -8.21 18.45
N ASP A 223 -12.94 -8.94 17.45
CA ASP A 223 -13.78 -9.52 16.39
C ASP A 223 -13.15 -10.85 15.91
N PRO A 224 -13.95 -11.92 15.72
CA PRO A 224 -13.43 -13.21 15.24
C PRO A 224 -13.02 -13.20 13.76
N ARG A 225 -13.34 -12.16 12.98
CA ARG A 225 -12.97 -12.04 11.57
C ARG A 225 -11.63 -11.31 11.43
N PRO A 226 -10.87 -11.58 10.35
CA PRO A 226 -9.71 -10.77 10.02
C PRO A 226 -10.12 -9.31 9.79
N ALA A 227 -9.23 -8.36 10.06
CA ALA A 227 -9.58 -6.93 10.06
C ALA A 227 -10.21 -6.46 8.73
N GLY A 228 -9.74 -6.95 7.59
CA GLY A 228 -10.29 -6.61 6.26
C GLY A 228 -11.68 -7.17 5.95
N PHE A 229 -12.18 -8.11 6.75
CA PHE A 229 -13.52 -8.69 6.64
C PHE A 229 -14.41 -8.34 7.84
N SER A 230 -13.95 -7.47 8.75
CA SER A 230 -14.68 -7.08 9.94
C SER A 230 -15.31 -5.69 9.79
N PRO A 231 -16.65 -5.60 9.68
CA PRO A 231 -17.37 -4.34 9.82
C PRO A 231 -17.09 -3.60 11.13
N ALA A 232 -16.71 -4.30 12.20
CA ALA A 232 -16.36 -3.67 13.47
C ALA A 232 -15.02 -2.93 13.38
N TRP A 233 -13.99 -3.56 12.79
CA TRP A 233 -12.69 -2.92 12.57
C TRP A 233 -12.78 -1.78 11.56
N LEU A 234 -13.37 -2.02 10.39
CA LEU A 234 -13.49 -1.00 9.35
C LEU A 234 -14.48 0.11 9.78
N GLY A 235 -15.50 -0.23 10.56
CA GLY A 235 -16.39 0.73 11.23
C GLY A 235 -15.65 1.61 12.23
N MET A 236 -14.78 1.04 13.08
CA MET A 236 -13.93 1.80 14.00
C MET A 236 -12.99 2.75 13.25
N LEU A 237 -12.36 2.29 12.17
CA LEU A 237 -11.51 3.12 11.33
C LEU A 237 -12.28 4.33 10.77
N ARG A 238 -13.48 4.10 10.23
CA ARG A 238 -14.35 5.14 9.66
C ARG A 238 -14.89 6.10 10.73
N GLN A 239 -15.45 5.57 11.80
CA GLN A 239 -16.28 6.31 12.76
C GLN A 239 -15.46 6.83 13.94
N SER A 240 -14.69 5.96 14.59
CA SER A 240 -13.91 6.31 15.77
C SER A 240 -12.63 7.06 15.44
N LEU A 241 -11.90 6.63 14.40
CA LEU A 241 -10.68 7.32 13.94
C LEU A 241 -10.94 8.40 12.89
N GLY A 242 -12.18 8.51 12.38
CA GLY A 242 -12.58 9.55 11.44
C GLY A 242 -11.95 9.42 10.04
N PHE A 243 -11.48 8.24 9.64
CA PHE A 243 -10.81 8.02 8.36
C PHE A 243 -11.75 8.16 7.16
N LYS A 244 -11.43 9.06 6.23
CA LYS A 244 -12.27 9.39 5.06
C LYS A 244 -11.74 8.87 3.73
N GLY A 245 -10.53 8.29 3.72
CA GLY A 245 -9.85 7.80 2.52
C GLY A 245 -10.42 6.49 1.97
N VAL A 246 -9.65 5.84 1.11
CA VAL A 246 -9.92 4.52 0.53
C VAL A 246 -9.54 3.42 1.51
N ILE A 247 -10.40 2.43 1.69
CA ILE A 247 -10.00 1.17 2.34
C ILE A 247 -9.74 0.15 1.23
N PHE A 248 -8.50 -0.31 1.12
CA PHE A 248 -8.18 -1.47 0.29
C PHE A 248 -8.51 -2.75 1.07
N SER A 249 -8.80 -3.85 0.39
CA SER A 249 -8.53 -5.16 1.00
C SER A 249 -7.03 -5.41 0.99
N ASP A 250 -6.55 -6.30 1.85
CA ASP A 250 -5.30 -7.01 1.56
C ASP A 250 -5.57 -8.08 0.48
N ASP A 251 -4.55 -8.77 -0.01
CA ASP A 251 -4.68 -9.70 -1.14
C ASP A 251 -5.66 -10.85 -0.83
N LEU A 252 -6.74 -10.94 -1.59
CA LEU A 252 -7.78 -11.95 -1.39
C LEU A 252 -7.34 -13.36 -1.82
N SER A 253 -6.24 -13.47 -2.55
CA SER A 253 -5.63 -14.74 -2.95
C SER A 253 -4.76 -15.37 -1.86
N MET A 254 -4.41 -14.62 -0.81
CA MET A 254 -3.54 -15.13 0.27
C MET A 254 -4.20 -16.21 1.13
N ALA A 255 -3.36 -17.07 1.73
CA ALA A 255 -3.81 -18.11 2.65
C ALA A 255 -4.57 -17.54 3.86
N GLY A 256 -4.16 -16.38 4.39
CA GLY A 256 -4.88 -15.68 5.45
C GLY A 256 -6.34 -15.34 5.11
N ALA A 257 -6.65 -15.13 3.83
CA ALA A 257 -8.03 -14.89 3.37
C ALA A 257 -8.83 -16.19 3.17
N ALA A 258 -8.19 -17.36 3.21
CA ALA A 258 -8.80 -18.64 2.81
C ALA A 258 -10.01 -19.05 3.64
N SER A 259 -10.04 -18.65 4.90
CA SER A 259 -11.14 -18.92 5.83
C SER A 259 -12.47 -18.26 5.42
N ALA A 260 -12.44 -17.25 4.55
CA ALA A 260 -13.62 -16.49 4.13
C ALA A 260 -14.29 -17.02 2.83
N GLY A 261 -13.96 -18.25 2.40
CA GLY A 261 -14.66 -18.95 1.32
C GLY A 261 -13.96 -18.88 -0.05
N SER A 262 -14.75 -18.97 -1.12
CA SER A 262 -14.29 -18.78 -2.52
C SER A 262 -13.83 -17.33 -2.79
N PRO A 263 -13.04 -17.07 -3.85
CA PRO A 263 -12.65 -15.71 -4.23
C PRO A 263 -13.84 -14.73 -4.34
N ALA A 264 -14.93 -15.17 -4.96
CA ALA A 264 -16.16 -14.38 -5.07
C ALA A 264 -16.79 -14.04 -3.70
N GLU A 265 -16.88 -15.02 -2.80
CA GLU A 265 -17.41 -14.79 -1.43
C GLU A 265 -16.53 -13.84 -0.63
N ARG A 266 -15.20 -13.98 -0.72
CA ARG A 266 -14.23 -13.07 -0.08
C ARG A 266 -14.38 -11.64 -0.58
N ALA A 267 -14.53 -11.46 -1.90
CA ALA A 267 -14.71 -10.15 -2.51
C ALA A 267 -15.97 -9.45 -1.99
N LEU A 268 -17.10 -10.15 -1.98
CA LEU A 268 -18.35 -9.61 -1.45
C LEU A 268 -18.26 -9.32 0.05
N ALA A 269 -17.65 -10.23 0.84
CA ALA A 269 -17.46 -10.03 2.27
C ALA A 269 -16.59 -8.79 2.58
N ALA A 270 -15.51 -8.57 1.83
CA ALA A 270 -14.65 -7.40 2.00
C ALA A 270 -15.37 -6.09 1.64
N LEU A 271 -16.13 -6.06 0.53
CA LEU A 271 -16.95 -4.90 0.16
C LEU A 271 -18.02 -4.61 1.21
N ASP A 272 -18.72 -5.64 1.68
CA ASP A 272 -19.78 -5.52 2.67
C ASP A 272 -19.24 -5.10 4.05
N ALA A 273 -17.99 -5.46 4.36
CA ALA A 273 -17.29 -4.98 5.55
C ALA A 273 -16.90 -3.48 5.46
N GLY A 274 -16.73 -2.95 4.25
CA GLY A 274 -16.45 -1.53 4.01
C GLY A 274 -15.20 -1.23 3.19
N CYS A 275 -14.58 -2.22 2.56
CA CYS A 275 -13.51 -2.01 1.58
C CYS A 275 -14.09 -1.31 0.33
N ASP A 276 -13.30 -0.40 -0.25
CA ASP A 276 -13.62 0.32 -1.48
C ASP A 276 -12.93 -0.29 -2.72
N MET A 277 -11.78 -0.95 -2.54
CA MET A 277 -11.01 -1.61 -3.61
C MET A 277 -10.43 -2.94 -3.14
N LEU A 278 -10.61 -3.97 -3.94
CA LEU A 278 -10.23 -5.35 -3.68
C LEU A 278 -8.94 -5.68 -4.41
N LEU A 279 -7.94 -6.21 -3.70
CA LEU A 279 -6.72 -6.73 -4.30
C LEU A 279 -6.88 -8.22 -4.56
N VAL A 280 -6.64 -8.65 -5.79
CA VAL A 280 -6.57 -10.07 -6.17
C VAL A 280 -5.30 -10.28 -6.98
N CYS A 281 -4.29 -10.85 -6.34
CA CYS A 281 -2.96 -10.99 -6.92
C CYS A 281 -2.62 -12.47 -7.14
N ASN A 282 -1.69 -12.74 -8.05
CA ASN A 282 -1.04 -14.02 -8.29
C ASN A 282 -1.96 -15.20 -8.68
N ASP A 283 -3.25 -14.94 -8.92
CA ASP A 283 -4.26 -15.92 -9.32
C ASP A 283 -5.24 -15.28 -10.31
N ARG A 284 -5.02 -15.54 -11.60
CA ARG A 284 -5.87 -15.03 -12.68
C ARG A 284 -7.29 -15.60 -12.62
N THR A 285 -7.44 -16.86 -12.20
CA THR A 285 -8.75 -17.52 -12.09
C THR A 285 -9.58 -16.85 -11.01
N ALA A 286 -8.99 -16.66 -9.82
CA ALA A 286 -9.62 -15.92 -8.74
C ALA A 286 -9.97 -14.48 -9.14
N ALA A 287 -9.07 -13.79 -9.86
CA ALA A 287 -9.33 -12.43 -10.33
C ALA A 287 -10.55 -12.36 -11.27
N LEU A 288 -10.71 -13.34 -12.17
CA LEU A 288 -11.88 -13.44 -13.05
C LEU A 288 -13.16 -13.69 -12.25
N GLU A 289 -13.14 -14.62 -11.29
CA GLU A 289 -14.29 -14.87 -10.41
C GLU A 289 -14.72 -13.61 -9.63
N VAL A 290 -13.75 -12.86 -9.10
CA VAL A 290 -14.00 -11.61 -8.37
C VAL A 290 -14.57 -10.53 -9.28
N ILE A 291 -14.06 -10.38 -10.50
CA ILE A 291 -14.60 -9.44 -11.49
C ILE A 291 -16.07 -9.77 -11.79
N GLU A 292 -16.39 -11.05 -11.97
CA GLU A 292 -17.75 -11.50 -12.25
C GLU A 292 -18.69 -11.23 -11.06
N ALA A 293 -18.24 -11.48 -9.83
CA ALA A 293 -18.99 -11.16 -8.61
C ALA A 293 -19.22 -9.64 -8.42
N CYS A 294 -18.32 -8.80 -8.95
CA CYS A 294 -18.39 -7.34 -8.81
C CYS A 294 -19.20 -6.63 -9.92
N ARG A 295 -19.80 -7.34 -10.87
CA ARG A 295 -20.55 -6.74 -12.00
C ARG A 295 -21.62 -5.72 -11.58
N GLU A 296 -22.30 -5.98 -10.46
CA GLU A 296 -23.36 -5.12 -9.92
C GLU A 296 -22.88 -4.26 -8.74
N ARG A 297 -21.56 -4.24 -8.48
CA ARG A 297 -20.93 -3.48 -7.40
C ARG A 297 -20.13 -2.31 -8.00
N PRO A 298 -20.73 -1.10 -8.11
CA PRO A 298 -20.01 0.05 -8.64
C PRO A 298 -18.87 0.43 -7.69
N GLY A 299 -17.68 0.74 -8.22
CA GLY A 299 -16.54 1.09 -7.38
C GLY A 299 -16.73 2.45 -6.70
N ALA A 300 -16.12 2.64 -5.53
CA ALA A 300 -16.36 3.83 -4.73
C ALA A 300 -15.89 5.13 -5.44
N SER A 301 -16.67 6.20 -5.34
CA SER A 301 -16.33 7.49 -5.99
C SER A 301 -14.98 8.06 -5.52
N ARG A 302 -14.61 7.77 -4.26
CA ARG A 302 -13.34 8.18 -3.65
C ARG A 302 -12.10 7.56 -4.30
N LEU A 303 -12.22 6.46 -5.05
CA LEU A 303 -11.08 5.83 -5.74
C LEU A 303 -10.37 6.78 -6.70
N THR A 304 -11.12 7.68 -7.34
CA THR A 304 -10.56 8.69 -8.25
C THR A 304 -9.59 9.66 -7.56
N ARG A 305 -9.66 9.80 -6.24
CA ARG A 305 -8.76 10.64 -5.44
C ARG A 305 -7.37 10.03 -5.27
N LEU A 306 -7.19 8.75 -5.59
CA LEU A 306 -5.91 8.06 -5.51
C LEU A 306 -5.00 8.32 -6.72
N ARG A 307 -5.51 8.96 -7.77
CA ARG A 307 -4.70 9.34 -8.93
C ARG A 307 -3.65 10.35 -8.50
N TYR A 308 -2.46 10.23 -9.09
CA TYR A 308 -1.39 11.19 -8.86
C TYR A 308 -1.87 12.62 -9.19
N ALA A 309 -1.71 13.54 -8.25
CA ALA A 309 -2.41 14.83 -8.27
C ALA A 309 -1.79 15.88 -9.20
N ARG A 310 -0.61 15.60 -9.78
CA ARG A 310 0.19 16.59 -10.54
C ARG A 310 0.50 16.10 -11.95
N ALA A 311 1.08 16.98 -12.76
CA ALA A 311 1.71 16.58 -14.00
C ALA A 311 2.89 15.64 -13.68
N ARG A 312 2.91 14.46 -14.32
CA ARG A 312 3.93 13.45 -14.07
C ARG A 312 5.28 13.96 -14.59
N PRO A 313 6.35 13.97 -13.78
CA PRO A 313 7.67 14.36 -14.25
C PRO A 313 8.20 13.33 -15.26
N ALA A 314 9.08 13.75 -16.16
CA ALA A 314 9.82 12.81 -16.99
C ALA A 314 10.96 12.19 -16.16
N LEU A 315 11.22 10.88 -16.31
CA LEU A 315 12.30 10.20 -15.59
C LEU A 315 13.65 10.92 -15.76
N ALA A 316 14.00 11.27 -17.00
CA ALA A 316 15.24 12.00 -17.32
C ALA A 316 15.34 13.40 -16.67
N SER A 317 14.22 13.99 -16.23
CA SER A 317 14.21 15.32 -15.60
C SER A 317 14.54 15.27 -14.11
N LEU A 318 14.41 14.11 -13.45
CA LEU A 318 14.65 13.99 -12.01
C LEU A 318 16.10 14.32 -11.65
N THR A 319 17.05 13.89 -12.49
CA THR A 319 18.49 14.14 -12.29
C THR A 319 18.84 15.63 -12.38
N ALA A 320 17.99 16.48 -12.99
CA ALA A 320 18.18 17.93 -13.01
C ALA A 320 17.80 18.59 -11.67
N LEU A 321 16.98 17.94 -10.84
CA LEU A 321 16.54 18.46 -9.54
C LEU A 321 17.65 18.32 -8.50
N SER A 322 18.11 19.45 -7.95
CA SER A 322 19.18 19.46 -6.94
C SER A 322 18.80 18.70 -5.65
N ARG A 323 17.53 18.77 -5.23
CA ARG A 323 17.02 17.99 -4.11
C ARG A 323 17.09 16.49 -4.40
N TRP A 324 16.62 16.06 -5.58
CA TRP A 324 16.65 14.65 -5.97
C TRP A 324 18.08 14.10 -5.92
N ARG A 325 19.06 14.77 -6.53
CA ARG A 325 20.46 14.29 -6.52
C ARG A 325 21.02 14.11 -5.10
N ARG A 326 20.75 15.06 -4.19
CA ARG A 326 21.22 14.98 -2.81
C ARG A 326 20.54 13.85 -2.04
N VAL A 327 19.21 13.75 -2.18
CA VAL A 327 18.42 12.74 -1.45
C VAL A 327 18.72 11.34 -1.99
N HIS A 328 18.77 11.16 -3.31
CA HIS A 328 19.18 9.92 -3.98
C HIS A 328 20.52 9.42 -3.42
N ALA A 329 21.57 10.24 -3.49
CA ALA A 329 22.90 9.85 -3.02
C ALA A 329 22.91 9.50 -1.51
N HIS A 330 22.13 10.22 -0.69
CA HIS A 330 22.05 9.95 0.74
C HIS A 330 21.33 8.62 1.04
N LEU A 331 20.22 8.34 0.35
CA LEU A 331 19.45 7.11 0.56
C LEU A 331 20.18 5.88 0.03
N GLU A 332 20.85 5.97 -1.13
CA GLU A 332 21.72 4.90 -1.64
C GLU A 332 22.82 4.54 -0.64
N ALA A 333 23.44 5.53 0.01
CA ALA A 333 24.50 5.29 0.99
C ALA A 333 24.00 4.59 2.27
N LEU A 334 22.69 4.62 2.55
CA LEU A 334 22.07 3.99 3.71
C LEU A 334 21.51 2.58 3.42
N ALA A 335 21.37 2.20 2.15
CA ALA A 335 20.64 1.01 1.70
C ALA A 335 21.54 -0.21 1.51
#